data_AF-X0X8D3-F1
#
_entry.id   AF-X0X8D3-F1
#
_cell.length_a   1.000
_cell.length_b   1.000
_cell.length_c   1.000
_cell.angle_alpha   90.00
_cell.angle_beta   90.00
_cell.angle_gamma   90.00
#
_symmetry.space_group_name_H-M   'P 1'
#
loop_
_entity.id
_entity.type
_entity.pdbx_description
1 polymer ?
#
loop_
_entity_poly.entity_id
_entity_poly.type
_entity_poly.pdbx_seq_one_letter_code
_entity_poly.pdbx_strand_id
1 'polypeptide(L)'
;DNGTSSNAYVLEIEILNTGPLAAFTQQQSSVNVGQPLILIDESIDPSVNGEIVHVAWDFGDGTYQAGGPASDNVYSHAFTVSGTYTITLYVIDNDGGMARTQSTVEVL
;
A
#
# COMPACT_ATOMS: atom_id res chain seq x y z
N ASP A 1 18.31 -20.12 -53.12
CA ASP A 1 18.27 -20.89 -51.87
C ASP A 1 19.60 -20.64 -51.17
N ASN A 2 19.70 -20.06 -49.96
CA ASN A 2 18.93 -20.37 -48.76
C ASN A 2 18.56 -19.09 -48.01
N GLY A 3 17.25 -18.87 -47.85
CA GLY A 3 16.73 -17.91 -46.89
C GLY A 3 16.97 -18.43 -45.48
N THR A 4 17.75 -17.68 -44.70
CA THR A 4 17.82 -17.88 -43.25
C THR A 4 16.92 -16.85 -42.60
N SER A 5 15.63 -17.17 -42.53
CA SER A 5 14.75 -16.52 -41.55
C SER A 5 15.23 -16.98 -40.18
N SER A 6 15.92 -16.10 -39.45
CA SER A 6 16.14 -16.31 -38.03
C SER A 6 14.77 -16.27 -37.36
N ASN A 7 14.26 -17.44 -36.98
CA ASN A 7 13.15 -17.51 -36.05
C ASN A 7 13.66 -16.96 -34.72
N ALA A 8 13.32 -15.70 -34.44
CA ALA A 8 13.48 -15.17 -33.09
C ALA A 8 12.53 -15.99 -32.21
N TYR A 9 13.08 -16.84 -31.36
CA TYR A 9 12.32 -17.39 -30.25
C TYR A 9 12.07 -16.22 -29.31
N VAL A 10 10.89 -15.62 -29.42
CA VAL A 10 10.38 -14.74 -28.38
C VAL A 10 9.98 -15.67 -27.26
N LEU A 11 10.85 -15.83 -26.26
CA LEU A 11 10.44 -16.44 -25.01
C LEU A 11 9.54 -15.38 -24.36
N GLU A 12 8.22 -15.56 -24.43
CA GLU A 12 7.32 -14.88 -23.51
C GLU A 12 7.68 -15.39 -22.13
N ILE A 13 8.54 -14.65 -21.43
CA ILE A 13 8.66 -14.79 -19.99
C ILE A 13 7.33 -14.26 -19.47
N GLU A 14 6.41 -15.15 -19.13
CA GLU A 14 5.29 -14.77 -18.26
C GLU A 14 5.91 -14.28 -16.95
N ILE A 15 6.04 -12.97 -16.82
CA ILE A 15 6.42 -12.35 -15.56
C ILE A 15 5.17 -12.48 -14.69
N LEU A 16 5.15 -13.50 -13.83
CA LEU A 16 4.08 -13.71 -12.87
C LEU A 16 3.99 -12.48 -11.96
N ASN A 17 2.80 -11.88 -11.85
CA ASN A 17 2.55 -10.86 -10.84
C ASN A 17 2.82 -11.46 -9.45
N THR A 18 3.76 -10.89 -8.73
CA THR A 18 4.10 -11.30 -7.36
C THR A 18 3.18 -10.69 -6.30
N GLY A 19 2.29 -9.77 -6.71
CA GLY A 19 1.41 -8.98 -5.86
C GLY A 19 2.16 -7.87 -5.12
N PRO A 20 1.45 -6.87 -4.57
CA PRO A 20 2.08 -5.80 -3.84
C PRO A 20 2.51 -6.27 -2.44
N LEU A 21 3.44 -5.53 -1.84
CA LEU A 21 3.82 -5.61 -0.44
C LEU A 21 3.34 -4.34 0.27
N ALA A 22 2.38 -4.49 1.17
CA ALA A 22 1.90 -3.40 1.99
C ALA A 22 2.89 -3.09 3.12
N ALA A 23 3.33 -1.84 3.25
CA ALA A 23 4.20 -1.39 4.31
C ALA A 23 3.89 0.06 4.67
N PHE A 24 3.98 0.41 5.95
CA PHE A 24 3.96 1.80 6.37
C PHE A 24 4.73 2.02 7.67
N THR A 25 5.16 3.26 7.85
CA THR A 25 5.73 3.75 9.10
C THR A 25 4.74 4.69 9.79
N GLN A 26 4.50 4.46 11.08
CA GLN A 26 3.83 5.43 11.96
C GLN A 26 4.87 6.12 12.84
N GLN A 27 4.82 7.45 12.96
CA GLN A 27 5.84 8.19 13.69
C GLN A 27 5.75 8.02 15.21
N GLN A 28 4.57 7.69 15.73
CA GLN A 28 4.30 7.60 17.16
C GLN A 28 3.47 6.36 17.46
N SER A 29 3.79 5.69 18.57
CA SER A 29 2.95 4.61 19.13
C SER A 29 1.82 5.15 20.01
N SER A 30 1.87 6.43 20.39
CA SER A 30 0.80 7.11 21.11
C SER A 30 0.64 8.58 20.73
N VAL A 31 -0.60 9.07 20.77
CA VAL A 31 -0.99 10.46 20.51
C VAL A 31 -2.08 10.88 21.50
N ASN A 32 -2.25 12.18 21.74
CA ASN A 32 -3.42 12.65 22.51
C ASN A 32 -4.66 12.75 21.60
N VAL A 33 -5.86 12.68 22.19
CA VAL A 33 -7.11 13.00 21.46
C VAL A 33 -6.98 14.33 20.70
N GLY A 34 -7.33 14.30 19.42
CA GLY A 34 -7.27 15.45 18.52
C GLY A 34 -5.87 15.78 17.96
N GLN A 35 -4.80 15.10 18.39
CA GLN A 35 -3.50 15.22 17.73
C GLN A 35 -3.44 14.36 16.46
N PRO A 36 -2.88 14.89 15.37
CA PRO A 36 -2.70 14.11 14.14
C PRO A 36 -1.57 13.09 14.31
N LEU A 37 -1.89 11.82 14.09
CA LEU A 37 -0.93 10.76 13.82
C LEU A 37 -0.50 10.84 12.36
N ILE A 38 0.81 10.87 12.10
CA ILE A 38 1.36 10.85 10.74
C ILE A 38 1.74 9.41 10.37
N LEU A 39 1.30 9.00 9.18
CA LEU A 39 1.52 7.70 8.57
C LEU A 39 2.20 7.90 7.22
N ILE A 40 3.24 7.11 6.94
CA ILE A 40 3.98 7.16 5.68
C ILE A 40 3.82 5.81 5.01
N ASP A 41 3.15 5.77 3.87
CA ASP A 41 3.04 4.60 3.01
C ASP A 41 4.41 4.31 2.37
N GLU A 42 4.86 3.07 2.52
CA GLU A 42 6.13 2.54 2.01
C GLU A 42 5.89 1.27 1.17
N SER A 43 4.65 1.08 0.73
CA SER A 43 4.24 -0.08 -0.04
C SER A 43 4.90 -0.09 -1.42
N ILE A 44 5.17 -1.29 -1.92
CA ILE A 44 5.80 -1.50 -3.23
C ILE A 44 5.12 -2.65 -3.96
N ASP A 45 5.23 -2.69 -5.29
CA ASP A 45 5.02 -3.90 -6.06
C ASP A 45 6.36 -4.30 -6.71
N PRO A 46 6.91 -5.49 -6.39
CA PRO A 46 8.20 -5.91 -6.93
C PRO A 46 8.11 -6.46 -8.36
N SER A 47 6.92 -6.53 -8.97
CA SER A 47 6.73 -6.96 -10.36
C SER A 47 7.37 -5.96 -11.32
N VAL A 48 7.90 -6.45 -12.47
CA VAL A 48 8.64 -5.61 -13.44
C VAL A 48 7.83 -4.43 -13.97
N ASN A 49 6.51 -4.58 -14.06
CA ASN A 49 5.56 -3.51 -14.42
C ASN A 49 4.53 -3.29 -13.29
N GLY A 50 4.86 -3.68 -12.07
CA GLY A 50 4.00 -3.55 -10.91
C GLY A 50 3.86 -2.09 -10.51
N GLU A 51 2.62 -1.62 -10.39
CA GLU A 51 2.28 -0.28 -9.95
C GLU A 51 1.18 -0.37 -8.91
N ILE A 52 1.36 0.28 -7.77
CA ILE A 52 0.27 0.43 -6.79
C ILE A 52 -0.69 1.49 -7.32
N VAL A 53 -1.91 1.05 -7.66
CA VAL A 53 -2.96 1.91 -8.21
C VAL A 53 -3.96 2.36 -7.15
N HIS A 54 -4.01 1.68 -6.00
CA HIS A 54 -4.91 2.04 -4.92
C HIS A 54 -4.28 1.80 -3.55
N VAL A 55 -4.56 2.73 -2.63
CA VAL A 55 -4.16 2.71 -1.22
C VAL A 55 -5.40 3.08 -0.42
N ALA A 56 -5.69 2.38 0.67
CA ALA A 56 -6.80 2.71 1.55
C ALA A 56 -6.46 2.42 3.01
N TRP A 57 -6.88 3.32 3.89
CA TRP A 57 -6.67 3.26 5.32
C TRP A 57 -7.98 3.01 6.06
N ASP A 58 -7.96 2.04 6.97
CA ASP A 58 -8.94 1.87 8.04
C ASP A 58 -8.24 2.23 9.35
N PHE A 59 -8.74 3.25 10.05
CA PHE A 59 -8.12 3.70 11.30
C PHE A 59 -8.61 2.94 12.52
N GLY A 60 -9.59 2.04 12.38
CA GLY A 60 -10.15 1.24 13.48
C GLY A 60 -11.12 2.00 14.39
N ASP A 61 -11.36 3.29 14.15
CA ASP A 61 -12.35 4.12 14.85
C ASP A 61 -13.67 4.27 14.07
N GLY A 62 -13.83 3.49 12.99
CA GLY A 62 -14.96 3.56 12.07
C GLY A 62 -14.80 4.59 10.95
N THR A 63 -13.67 5.31 10.90
CA THR A 63 -13.32 6.18 9.79
C THR A 63 -12.36 5.49 8.82
N TYR A 64 -12.49 5.88 7.56
CA TYR A 64 -11.71 5.34 6.45
C TYR A 64 -11.18 6.49 5.61
N GLN A 65 -9.97 6.33 5.09
CA GLN A 65 -9.40 7.23 4.10
C GLN A 65 -9.01 6.41 2.87
N ALA A 66 -9.75 6.59 1.78
CA ALA A 66 -9.27 6.15 0.48
C ALA A 66 -8.12 7.08 0.06
N GLY A 67 -6.94 6.50 -0.12
CA GLY A 67 -5.82 7.16 -0.79
C GLY A 67 -6.16 7.34 -2.26
N GLY A 68 -5.80 8.51 -2.79
CA GLY A 68 -5.76 8.73 -4.23
C GLY A 68 -4.68 7.87 -4.90
N PRO A 69 -4.35 8.12 -6.18
CA PRO A 69 -3.20 7.47 -6.81
C PRO A 69 -1.94 7.65 -5.94
N ALA A 70 -0.97 6.71 -6.03
CA ALA A 70 0.22 6.59 -5.18
C ALA A 70 1.18 7.81 -5.14
N SER A 71 0.79 8.95 -5.72
CA SER A 71 1.52 10.22 -5.63
C SER A 71 1.55 10.81 -4.22
N ASP A 72 0.58 10.49 -3.37
CA ASP A 72 0.60 10.87 -1.95
C ASP A 72 1.03 9.67 -1.10
N ASN A 73 2.18 9.77 -0.43
CA ASN A 73 2.67 8.75 0.48
C ASN A 73 2.60 9.17 1.96
N VAL A 74 2.24 10.42 2.26
CA VAL A 74 2.09 10.91 3.64
C VAL A 74 0.61 11.13 3.94
N TYR A 75 0.16 10.49 5.01
CA TYR A 75 -1.22 10.49 5.50
C TYR A 75 -1.27 10.99 6.93
N SER A 76 -2.41 11.53 7.35
CA SER A 76 -2.61 11.98 8.73
C SER A 76 -4.03 11.71 9.21
N HIS A 77 -4.17 11.23 10.44
CA HIS A 77 -5.46 11.02 11.08
C HIS A 77 -5.49 11.50 12.52
N ALA A 78 -6.59 12.09 12.97
CA ALA A 78 -6.78 12.54 14.34
C ALA A 78 -7.97 11.84 14.98
N PHE A 79 -7.69 11.07 16.03
CA PHE A 79 -8.71 10.33 16.78
C PHE A 79 -9.45 11.26 17.74
N THR A 80 -10.77 11.05 17.88
CA THR A 80 -11.65 11.90 18.70
C THR A 80 -11.96 11.32 20.08
N VAL A 81 -11.64 10.04 20.29
CA VAL A 81 -11.88 9.32 21.53
C VAL A 81 -10.60 8.60 21.93
N SER A 82 -10.32 8.52 23.23
CA SER A 82 -9.18 7.77 23.74
C SER A 82 -9.42 6.26 23.65
N GLY A 83 -8.35 5.51 23.46
CA GLY A 83 -8.42 4.06 23.24
C GLY A 83 -7.25 3.53 22.42
N THR A 84 -7.22 2.22 22.23
CA THR A 84 -6.26 1.57 21.35
C THR A 84 -6.92 1.26 20.02
N TYR A 85 -6.32 1.73 18.93
CA TYR A 85 -6.84 1.55 17.58
C TYR A 85 -5.88 0.72 16.76
N THR A 86 -6.43 -0.19 15.93
CA THR A 86 -5.66 -0.94 14.93
C THR A 86 -5.84 -0.26 13.58
N ILE A 87 -4.77 0.31 13.08
CA ILE A 87 -4.70 0.96 11.77
C ILE A 87 -4.34 -0.11 10.75
N THR A 88 -5.14 -0.23 9.70
CA THR A 88 -4.91 -1.16 8.59
C THR A 88 -4.73 -0.39 7.31
N LEU A 89 -3.62 -0.65 6.62
CA LEU A 89 -3.35 -0.21 5.26
C LEU A 89 -3.70 -1.34 4.29
N TYR A 90 -4.48 -1.03 3.26
CA TYR A 90 -4.78 -1.90 2.13
C TYR A 90 -4.17 -1.30 0.87
N VAL A 91 -3.54 -2.14 0.04
CA VAL A 91 -2.97 -1.72 -1.25
C VAL A 91 -3.41 -2.66 -2.36
N ILE A 92 -3.62 -2.11 -3.55
CA ILE A 92 -3.99 -2.84 -4.76
C ILE A 92 -3.05 -2.43 -5.89
N ASP A 93 -2.50 -3.41 -6.60
CA ASP A 93 -1.68 -3.19 -7.79
C ASP A 93 -2.51 -3.06 -9.08
N ASN A 94 -1.86 -2.68 -10.18
CA ASN A 94 -2.44 -2.53 -11.51
C ASN A 94 -2.96 -3.84 -12.14
N ASP A 95 -2.50 -4.99 -11.65
CA ASP A 95 -2.93 -6.33 -12.05
C ASP A 95 -4.04 -6.89 -11.13
N GLY A 96 -4.49 -6.12 -10.14
CA GLY A 96 -5.53 -6.47 -9.18
C GLY A 96 -5.05 -7.30 -7.98
N GLY A 97 -3.74 -7.48 -7.81
CA GLY A 97 -3.14 -8.06 -6.61
C GLY A 97 -3.39 -7.18 -5.40
N MET A 98 -3.63 -7.81 -4.25
CA MET A 98 -4.00 -7.11 -3.02
C MET A 98 -3.07 -7.50 -1.86
N ALA A 99 -2.69 -6.52 -1.05
CA ALA A 99 -2.00 -6.76 0.21
C ALA A 99 -2.51 -5.84 1.30
N ARG A 100 -2.22 -6.19 2.55
CA ARG A 100 -2.49 -5.33 3.71
C ARG A 100 -1.43 -5.50 4.79
N THR A 101 -1.28 -4.45 5.59
CA THR A 101 -0.48 -4.47 6.81
C THR A 101 -1.17 -3.65 7.89
N GLN A 102 -0.79 -3.85 9.14
CA GLN A 102 -1.46 -3.23 10.29
C GLN A 102 -0.48 -2.85 11.40
N SER A 103 -0.83 -1.82 12.15
CA SER A 103 -0.13 -1.37 13.35
C SER A 103 -1.13 -0.79 14.35
N THR A 104 -0.76 -0.74 15.63
CA THR A 104 -1.60 -0.18 16.68
C THR A 104 -1.09 1.17 17.16
N VAL A 105 -2.02 2.04 17.54
CA VAL A 105 -1.73 3.31 18.24
C VAL A 105 -2.57 3.41 19.51
N GLU A 106 -1.98 3.94 20.57
CA GLU A 106 -2.70 4.32 21.79
C GLU A 106 -3.06 5.81 21.75
N VAL A 107 -4.33 6.12 21.98
CA VAL A 107 -4.84 7.49 22.05
C VAL A 107 -5.17 7.82 23.49
N LEU A 108 -4.53 8.86 24.02
CA LEU A 108 -4.62 9.31 25.41
C LEU A 108 -5.61 10.46 25.59
#